data_AF-A0A5J5AM72-F1
#
_entry.id   AF-A0A5J5AM72-F1
#
_cell.length_a   1.000
_cell.length_b   1.000
_cell.length_c   1.000
_cell.angle_alpha   90.00
_cell.angle_beta   90.00
_cell.angle_gamma   90.00
#
_symmetry.space_group_name_H-M   'P 1'
#
loop_
_entity.id
_entity.type
_entity.pdbx_description
1 polymer ?
#
loop_
_entity_poly.entity_id
_entity_poly.type
_entity_poly.pdbx_seq_one_letter_code
_entity_poly.pdbx_strand_id
1 'polypeptide(L)'
;MATPSSLRFFPIIAFGILFFSISIEAADDISHNSAPSSSPSCNRAFRLVKVMNWIDGVEGETLVGLSASFSAEMATHDKEAPRLPAVFPNPLNCCSSSSSKLSSSVVLSPRGDCVFTTKAEVAQSGGAAGLLVINDEEDLGEMGCSQNDTTLNITIPVVMIPKSGGLAMNKSIAGGGRVELLIYSPNRPIVDFSVVFLWLMAVGTIICASLWSEFTAEHNDESYNEVSPKESSNAGTVKDDDEKEVLDITAKSAVVFVITASTFLVLLYLFMSSWFVWLLIVLFCLGGIEGMHACILSLLSRKCKNCGRKTVNLPLLGEVSILSLVVLLFCLTFAIFWAANRKASYSWVGQDVLGICLMITVLQMARLPNIKVATVLLCCAFVYDIFWVFLSPLIFKDSVMIAVARGDNSGGESIPMLLRIPRVFDPWDGYDMIGFGDILFPGLLVSFAFRY
;
A
#
# COMPACT_ATOMS: atom_id res chain seq x y z
N MET A 1 -31.68 34.59 13.61
CA MET A 1 -32.52 33.56 12.96
C MET A 1 -31.62 32.85 11.95
N ALA A 2 -30.88 31.84 12.40
CA ALA A 2 -30.03 31.01 11.56
C ALA A 2 -30.87 29.81 11.08
N THR A 3 -30.72 29.44 9.82
CA THR A 3 -31.37 28.28 9.21
C THR A 3 -30.98 26.99 9.96
N PRO A 4 -31.93 26.05 10.19
CA PRO A 4 -31.68 24.85 10.99
C PRO A 4 -30.71 23.83 10.36
N SER A 5 -30.23 24.07 9.13
CA SER A 5 -29.26 23.23 8.44
C SER A 5 -27.79 23.51 8.82
N SER A 6 -27.44 24.73 9.24
CA SER A 6 -26.05 25.09 9.58
C SER A 6 -25.60 24.58 10.95
N LEU A 7 -26.55 24.26 11.83
CA LEU A 7 -26.27 23.79 13.19
C LEU A 7 -25.92 22.29 13.26
N ARG A 8 -26.23 21.50 12.22
CA ARG A 8 -25.94 20.05 12.16
C ARG A 8 -24.50 19.72 11.73
N PHE A 9 -23.83 20.62 11.02
CA PHE A 9 -22.44 20.42 10.55
C PHE A 9 -21.38 20.82 11.59
N PHE A 10 -21.72 21.73 12.50
CA PHE A 10 -20.82 22.23 13.54
C PHE A 10 -20.29 21.13 14.50
N PRO A 11 -21.12 20.18 14.99
CA PRO A 11 -20.61 19.09 15.83
C PRO A 11 -19.73 18.09 15.06
N ILE A 12 -19.95 17.88 13.76
CA ILE A 12 -19.17 16.94 12.93
C ILE A 12 -17.76 17.49 12.67
N ILE A 13 -17.67 18.79 12.35
CA ILE A 13 -16.38 19.49 12.15
C ILE A 13 -15.63 19.58 13.49
N ALA A 14 -16.33 19.86 14.59
CA ALA A 14 -15.74 19.90 15.92
C ALA A 14 -15.24 18.51 16.41
N PHE A 15 -15.97 17.42 16.11
CA PHE A 15 -15.54 16.06 16.43
C PHE A 15 -14.33 15.64 15.57
N GLY A 16 -14.30 16.04 14.29
CA GLY A 16 -13.15 15.82 13.40
C GLY A 16 -11.88 16.54 13.88
N ILE A 17 -11.99 17.78 14.38
CA ILE A 17 -10.86 18.54 14.93
C ILE A 17 -10.39 17.96 16.28
N LEU A 18 -11.31 17.47 17.11
CA LEU A 18 -10.98 16.86 18.41
C LEU A 18 -10.23 15.53 18.23
N PHE A 19 -10.59 14.72 17.23
CA PHE A 19 -9.89 13.46 16.89
C PHE A 19 -8.55 13.69 16.18
N PHE A 20 -8.41 14.78 15.42
CA PHE A 20 -7.13 15.20 14.83
C PHE A 20 -6.02 15.41 15.86
N SER A 21 -6.39 15.68 17.13
CA SER A 21 -5.44 15.85 18.23
C SER A 21 -4.98 14.53 18.85
N ILE A 22 -5.60 13.39 18.50
CA ILE A 22 -5.34 12.07 19.11
C ILE A 22 -4.51 11.17 18.17
N SER A 23 -4.50 11.42 16.85
CA SER A 23 -3.76 10.60 15.88
C SER A 23 -2.29 11.02 15.72
N ILE A 24 -1.55 11.11 16.83
CA ILE A 24 -0.08 11.17 16.79
C ILE A 24 0.41 9.72 16.92
N GLU A 25 0.42 8.98 15.81
CA GLU A 25 1.10 7.70 15.76
C GLU A 25 2.59 7.92 15.47
N ALA A 26 3.43 7.36 16.34
CA ALA A 26 4.87 7.26 16.12
C ALA A 26 5.14 5.98 15.31
N ALA A 27 5.52 6.11 14.04
CA ALA A 27 5.92 4.99 13.21
C ALA A 27 7.44 4.73 13.35
N ASP A 28 7.84 3.65 14.02
CA ASP A 28 9.24 3.18 14.06
C ASP A 28 9.39 1.82 13.37
N ASP A 29 9.19 1.82 12.06
CA ASP A 29 9.28 0.63 11.18
C ASP A 29 10.69 0.45 10.57
N ILE A 30 11.70 1.22 10.97
CA ILE A 30 13.06 1.12 10.39
C ILE A 30 13.89 0.07 11.11
N SER A 31 13.55 -0.21 12.37
CA SER A 31 14.35 -1.06 13.22
C SER A 31 13.62 -2.38 13.52
N HIS A 32 14.17 -3.48 13.02
CA HIS A 32 13.72 -4.82 13.43
C HIS A 32 14.58 -5.27 14.61
N ASN A 33 13.93 -5.59 15.73
CA ASN A 33 14.62 -6.06 16.91
C ASN A 33 15.30 -7.40 16.61
N SER A 34 16.61 -7.47 16.84
CA SER A 34 17.34 -8.72 16.78
C SER A 34 16.91 -9.63 17.94
N ALA A 35 16.84 -10.93 17.69
CA ALA A 35 16.64 -11.91 18.76
C ALA A 35 17.77 -11.76 19.80
N PRO A 36 17.46 -11.88 21.10
CA PRO A 36 18.44 -11.66 22.16
C PRO A 36 19.63 -12.62 21.98
N SER A 37 20.82 -12.06 21.75
CA SER A 37 22.06 -12.83 21.63
C SER A 37 22.82 -12.85 22.96
N SER A 38 23.66 -13.87 23.17
CA SER A 38 24.52 -14.00 24.35
C SER A 38 25.66 -12.96 24.40
N SER A 39 25.77 -12.10 23.39
CA SER A 39 26.88 -11.17 23.15
C SER A 39 26.36 -9.72 23.16
N PRO A 40 26.82 -8.84 24.07
CA PRO A 40 26.35 -7.45 24.13
C PRO A 40 26.67 -6.65 22.87
N SER A 41 27.71 -7.06 22.12
CA SER A 41 28.10 -6.51 20.83
C SER A 41 27.19 -6.89 19.66
N CYS A 42 26.25 -7.83 19.85
CA CYS A 42 25.37 -8.35 18.80
C CYS A 42 23.88 -8.21 19.13
N ASN A 43 23.52 -7.12 19.79
CA ASN A 43 22.14 -6.81 20.17
C ASN A 43 21.66 -5.50 19.55
N ARG A 44 22.28 -5.06 18.45
CA ARG A 44 21.78 -3.89 17.71
C ARG A 44 20.61 -4.31 16.85
N ALA A 45 19.61 -3.44 16.74
CA ALA A 45 18.49 -3.64 15.84
C ALA A 45 18.97 -3.56 14.38
N PHE A 46 18.38 -4.36 13.51
CA PHE A 46 18.60 -4.27 12.08
C PHE A 46 18.00 -2.96 11.57
N ARG A 47 18.79 -2.14 10.87
CA ARG A 47 18.34 -0.85 10.32
C ARG A 47 18.48 -0.85 8.81
N LEU A 48 17.51 -0.24 8.13
CA LEU A 48 17.63 0.05 6.71
C LEU A 48 18.77 1.04 6.47
N VAL A 49 19.48 0.85 5.37
CA VAL A 49 20.65 1.66 5.01
C VAL A 49 20.56 2.09 3.55
N LYS A 50 20.76 3.38 3.29
CA LYS A 50 20.92 3.90 1.93
C LYS A 50 22.36 3.73 1.49
N VAL A 51 22.54 3.07 0.36
CA VAL A 51 23.83 2.85 -0.29
C VAL A 51 23.84 3.61 -1.61
N MET A 52 24.36 4.83 -1.55
CA MET A 52 24.56 5.65 -2.75
C MET A 52 25.83 5.17 -3.45
N ASN A 53 25.81 5.14 -4.79
CA ASN A 53 26.95 4.74 -5.59
C ASN A 53 27.23 5.73 -6.71
N TRP A 54 28.52 5.86 -7.04
CA TRP A 54 28.98 6.61 -8.20
C TRP A 54 29.90 5.72 -9.02
N ILE A 55 29.65 5.65 -10.32
CA ILE A 55 30.48 4.95 -11.30
C ILE A 55 31.17 6.01 -12.13
N ASP A 56 32.50 6.09 -12.02
CA ASP A 56 33.33 7.08 -12.71
C ASP A 56 32.87 8.54 -12.49
N GLY A 57 32.38 8.81 -11.28
CA GLY A 57 31.90 10.13 -10.85
C GLY A 57 30.43 10.42 -11.17
N VAL A 58 29.76 9.58 -11.96
CA VAL A 58 28.32 9.70 -12.26
C VAL A 58 27.51 8.99 -11.18
N GLU A 59 26.55 9.69 -10.59
CA GLU A 59 25.66 9.13 -9.56
C GLU A 59 24.74 8.07 -10.18
N GLY A 60 24.76 6.88 -9.59
CA GLY A 60 23.91 5.76 -9.95
C GLY A 60 22.64 5.71 -9.11
N GLU A 61 21.87 4.64 -9.31
CA GLU A 61 20.66 4.37 -8.54
C GLU A 61 20.99 4.08 -7.07
N THR A 62 20.29 4.73 -6.12
CA THR A 62 20.50 4.46 -4.69
C THR A 62 19.93 3.09 -4.33
N LEU A 63 20.76 2.24 -3.73
CA LEU A 63 20.32 0.93 -3.25
C LEU A 63 19.86 1.02 -1.78
N VAL A 64 18.90 0.18 -1.42
CA VAL A 64 18.52 -0.04 -0.02
C VAL A 64 19.18 -1.34 0.45
N GLY A 65 19.85 -1.27 1.61
CA GLY A 65 20.47 -2.41 2.28
C GLY A 65 19.98 -2.55 3.72
N LEU A 66 20.39 -3.64 4.38
CA LEU A 66 20.04 -3.93 5.78
C LEU A 66 21.31 -4.11 6.61
N SER A 67 21.40 -3.40 7.73
CA SER A 67 22.57 -3.50 8.62
C SER A 67 22.63 -4.83 9.35
N ALA A 68 23.83 -5.29 9.74
CA ALA A 68 23.98 -6.40 10.66
C ALA A 68 23.63 -6.02 12.11
N SER A 69 23.25 -7.01 12.92
CA SER A 69 23.03 -6.86 14.39
C SER A 69 24.31 -6.55 15.18
N PHE A 70 25.48 -6.78 14.57
CA PHE A 70 26.81 -6.47 15.08
C PHE A 70 27.49 -5.32 14.32
N SER A 71 26.76 -4.63 13.41
CA SER A 71 27.30 -3.52 12.63
C SER A 71 27.62 -2.32 13.51
N ALA A 72 28.66 -1.55 13.16
CA ALA A 72 28.88 -0.23 13.73
C ALA A 72 27.71 0.74 13.42
N GLU A 73 27.63 1.83 14.18
CA GLU A 73 26.64 2.87 13.91
C GLU A 73 27.03 3.64 12.65
N MET A 74 26.03 4.04 11.88
CA MET A 74 26.19 4.80 10.65
C MET A 74 25.66 6.21 10.85
N ALA A 75 26.17 7.14 10.04
CA ALA A 75 25.65 8.49 9.99
C ALA A 75 24.16 8.49 9.63
N THR A 76 23.43 9.47 10.15
CA THR A 76 22.00 9.65 9.84
C THR A 76 21.80 10.55 8.63
N HIS A 77 22.78 11.39 8.31
CA HIS A 77 22.75 12.27 7.15
C HIS A 77 23.85 11.90 6.15
N ASP A 78 23.55 12.09 4.88
CA ASP A 78 24.47 11.92 3.76
C ASP A 78 25.74 12.78 3.91
N LYS A 79 25.62 14.03 4.36
CA LYS A 79 26.74 14.98 4.55
C LYS A 79 27.76 14.56 5.59
N GLU A 80 27.37 13.67 6.51
CA GLU A 80 28.22 13.16 7.58
C GLU A 80 28.91 11.85 7.18
N ALA A 81 28.38 11.15 6.16
CA ALA A 81 28.90 9.88 5.70
C ALA A 81 30.08 10.07 4.72
N PRO A 82 31.19 9.33 4.90
CA PRO A 82 32.32 9.42 3.99
C PRO A 82 32.00 8.73 2.66
N ARG A 83 32.32 9.39 1.55
CA ARG A 83 32.37 8.78 0.21
C ARG A 83 33.70 8.05 0.04
N LEU A 84 33.65 6.74 -0.16
CA LEU A 84 34.82 5.86 -0.16
C LEU A 84 34.84 4.92 -1.37
N PRO A 85 36.01 4.53 -1.89
CA PRO A 85 36.08 3.58 -3.00
C PRO A 85 35.57 2.20 -2.60
N ALA A 86 34.87 1.53 -3.52
CA ALA A 86 34.45 0.15 -3.37
C ALA A 86 35.50 -0.80 -3.95
N VAL A 87 35.85 -1.85 -3.22
CA VAL A 87 36.84 -2.84 -3.66
C VAL A 87 36.40 -4.25 -3.35
N PHE A 88 36.83 -5.19 -4.20
CA PHE A 88 36.71 -6.62 -3.92
C PHE A 88 37.98 -7.12 -3.22
N PRO A 89 37.86 -7.93 -2.15
CA PRO A 89 39.00 -8.57 -1.52
C PRO A 89 39.52 -9.71 -2.39
N ASN A 90 40.74 -10.17 -2.10
CA ASN A 90 41.31 -11.36 -2.75
C ASN A 90 41.82 -12.33 -1.67
N PRO A 91 41.11 -13.44 -1.38
CA PRO A 91 39.95 -13.98 -2.11
C PRO A 91 38.64 -13.19 -1.91
N LEU A 92 37.72 -13.29 -2.88
CA LEU A 92 36.46 -12.53 -2.96
C LEU A 92 35.54 -12.70 -1.74
N ASN A 93 35.56 -13.88 -1.12
CA ASN A 93 34.62 -14.27 -0.08
C ASN A 93 34.92 -13.68 1.30
N CYS A 94 36.04 -12.97 1.46
CA CYS A 94 36.44 -12.35 2.73
C CYS A 94 36.49 -13.34 3.92
N CYS A 95 36.72 -14.63 3.67
CA CYS A 95 36.80 -15.64 4.72
C CYS A 95 38.21 -15.83 5.29
N SER A 96 39.20 -15.23 4.62
CA SER A 96 40.61 -15.24 5.04
C SER A 96 41.26 -13.90 4.69
N SER A 97 42.40 -13.60 5.30
CA SER A 97 43.18 -12.38 5.05
C SER A 97 43.30 -12.07 3.55
N SER A 98 42.92 -10.85 3.17
CA SER A 98 42.99 -10.40 1.78
C SER A 98 44.42 -10.01 1.39
N SER A 99 44.84 -10.42 0.20
CA SER A 99 46.07 -9.94 -0.44
C SER A 99 45.91 -8.56 -1.09
N SER A 100 44.68 -8.13 -1.36
CA SER A 100 44.35 -6.79 -1.87
C SER A 100 44.38 -5.74 -0.75
N LYS A 101 44.76 -4.50 -1.09
CA LYS A 101 44.71 -3.35 -0.16
C LYS A 101 43.27 -2.93 0.09
N LEU A 102 42.78 -3.11 1.32
CA LEU A 102 41.41 -2.75 1.74
C LEU A 102 41.35 -1.42 2.51
N SER A 103 42.51 -0.81 2.79
CA SER A 103 42.60 0.38 3.63
C SER A 103 41.74 1.54 3.11
N SER A 104 40.89 2.09 3.96
CA SER A 104 40.01 3.24 3.65
C SER A 104 39.05 3.01 2.47
N SER A 105 38.58 1.77 2.31
CA SER A 105 37.63 1.39 1.26
C SER A 105 36.43 0.63 1.84
N VAL A 106 35.35 0.58 1.08
CA VAL A 106 34.20 -0.27 1.36
C VAL A 106 34.41 -1.60 0.63
N VAL A 107 34.47 -2.68 1.37
CA VAL A 107 34.73 -4.02 0.83
C VAL A 107 33.43 -4.64 0.36
N LEU A 108 33.41 -5.17 -0.85
CA LEU A 108 32.29 -5.94 -1.41
C LEU A 108 32.60 -7.43 -1.31
N SER A 109 31.72 -8.21 -0.69
CA SER A 109 31.91 -9.66 -0.58
C SER A 109 30.60 -10.44 -0.74
N PRO A 110 30.56 -11.52 -1.54
CA PRO A 110 29.36 -12.35 -1.66
C PRO A 110 29.04 -13.10 -0.36
N ARG A 111 27.75 -13.33 -0.12
CA ARG A 111 27.24 -14.23 0.92
C ARG A 111 27.70 -15.67 0.66
N GLY A 112 27.93 -16.42 1.74
CA GLY A 112 28.37 -17.83 1.70
C GLY A 112 29.82 -18.03 2.14
N ASP A 113 30.30 -19.27 2.02
CA ASP A 113 31.63 -19.81 2.40
C ASP A 113 31.99 -19.76 3.89
N CYS A 114 31.63 -18.69 4.60
CA CYS A 114 31.86 -18.51 6.03
C CYS A 114 30.77 -17.62 6.65
N VAL A 115 30.74 -17.57 7.98
CA VAL A 115 29.78 -16.76 8.74
C VAL A 115 30.02 -15.26 8.54
N PHE A 116 28.96 -14.45 8.68
CA PHE A 116 29.00 -13.01 8.43
C PHE A 116 30.00 -12.27 9.34
N THR A 117 30.11 -12.69 10.60
CA THR A 117 31.03 -12.11 11.58
C THR A 117 32.48 -12.27 11.15
N THR A 118 32.88 -13.45 10.66
CA THR A 118 34.22 -13.68 10.08
C THR A 118 34.51 -12.75 8.91
N LYS A 119 33.56 -12.53 8.00
CA LYS A 119 33.73 -11.59 6.88
C LYS A 119 34.03 -10.18 7.39
N ALA A 120 33.28 -9.73 8.41
CA ALA A 120 33.47 -8.42 9.02
C ALA A 120 34.84 -8.29 9.71
N GLU A 121 35.27 -9.30 10.46
CA GLU A 121 36.58 -9.31 11.12
C GLU A 121 37.73 -9.25 10.12
N VAL A 122 37.65 -10.03 9.04
CA VAL A 122 38.67 -10.05 7.99
C VAL A 122 38.74 -8.71 7.26
N ALA A 123 37.58 -8.15 6.87
CA ALA A 123 37.52 -6.85 6.22
C ALA A 123 38.13 -5.75 7.12
N GLN A 124 37.70 -5.69 8.37
CA GLN A 124 38.20 -4.74 9.36
C GLN A 124 39.71 -4.89 9.61
N SER A 125 40.19 -6.12 9.75
CA SER A 125 41.63 -6.41 9.94
C SER A 125 42.47 -5.99 8.73
N GLY A 126 41.89 -5.98 7.53
CA GLY A 126 42.49 -5.42 6.33
C GLY A 126 42.49 -3.89 6.24
N GLY A 127 41.90 -3.21 7.22
CA GLY A 127 41.76 -1.75 7.27
C GLY A 127 40.57 -1.20 6.48
N ALA A 128 39.59 -2.04 6.14
CA ALA A 128 38.35 -1.60 5.53
C ALA A 128 37.66 -0.56 6.41
N ALA A 129 36.96 0.38 5.77
CA ALA A 129 36.12 1.35 6.44
C ALA A 129 34.65 0.88 6.53
N GLY A 130 34.28 -0.16 5.78
CA GLY A 130 32.95 -0.76 5.77
C GLY A 130 32.92 -2.06 4.97
N LEU A 131 31.90 -2.88 5.18
CA LEU A 131 31.66 -4.13 4.46
C LEU A 131 30.24 -4.15 3.90
N LEU A 132 30.13 -4.37 2.59
CA LEU A 132 28.89 -4.70 1.89
C LEU A 132 28.86 -6.20 1.56
N VAL A 133 27.88 -6.90 2.11
CA VAL A 133 27.62 -8.31 1.82
C VAL A 133 26.60 -8.40 0.68
N ILE A 134 27.01 -8.98 -0.45
CA ILE A 134 26.13 -9.17 -1.61
C ILE A 134 25.31 -10.44 -1.39
N ASN A 135 23.99 -10.29 -1.34
CA ASN A 135 23.10 -11.42 -1.15
C ASN A 135 23.02 -12.32 -2.41
N ASP A 136 22.58 -13.56 -2.22
CA ASP A 136 22.32 -14.54 -3.28
C ASP A 136 20.93 -14.37 -3.93
N GLU A 137 20.03 -13.69 -3.22
CA GLU A 137 18.66 -13.33 -3.59
C GLU A 137 18.48 -11.81 -3.67
N GLU A 138 17.34 -11.34 -4.20
CA GLU A 138 17.02 -9.89 -4.24
C GLU A 138 16.57 -9.35 -2.88
N ASP A 139 15.93 -10.19 -2.06
CA ASP A 139 15.49 -9.82 -0.72
C ASP A 139 16.67 -9.60 0.23
N LEU A 140 16.46 -8.81 1.28
CA LEU A 140 17.47 -8.54 2.29
C LEU A 140 17.31 -9.52 3.47
N GLY A 141 18.38 -10.23 3.79
CA GLY A 141 18.44 -11.15 4.91
C GLY A 141 19.03 -10.53 6.19
N GLU A 142 18.52 -10.96 7.34
CA GLU A 142 19.06 -10.57 8.64
C GLU A 142 20.44 -11.20 8.88
N MET A 143 21.44 -10.36 9.18
CA MET A 143 22.78 -10.80 9.56
C MET A 143 22.94 -10.81 11.08
N GLY A 144 22.58 -11.95 11.67
CA GLY A 144 22.76 -12.27 13.08
C GLY A 144 24.17 -12.78 13.43
N CYS A 145 24.45 -12.87 14.73
CA CYS A 145 25.63 -13.58 15.22
C CYS A 145 25.36 -15.07 15.43
N SER A 146 26.43 -15.84 15.40
CA SER A 146 26.42 -17.25 15.79
C SER A 146 26.46 -17.38 17.32
N GLN A 147 25.99 -18.52 17.85
CA GLN A 147 26.03 -18.80 19.30
C GLN A 147 27.45 -18.84 19.89
N ASN A 148 28.46 -19.05 19.03
CA ASN A 148 29.87 -19.09 19.42
C ASN A 148 30.52 -17.71 19.49
N ASP A 149 29.82 -16.64 19.10
CA ASP A 149 30.39 -15.31 18.95
C ASP A 149 30.31 -14.51 20.27
N THR A 150 31.09 -14.92 21.28
CA THR A 150 31.03 -14.32 22.63
C THR A 150 31.80 -13.00 22.77
N THR A 151 32.74 -12.69 21.87
CA THR A 151 33.56 -11.47 21.91
C THR A 151 33.75 -10.90 20.52
N LEU A 152 32.75 -10.16 20.01
CA LEU A 152 32.85 -9.45 18.73
C LEU A 152 33.22 -7.99 18.96
N ASN A 153 34.24 -7.51 18.27
CA ASN A 153 34.61 -6.09 18.26
C ASN A 153 34.65 -5.57 16.82
N ILE A 154 33.46 -5.42 16.23
CA ILE A 154 33.30 -4.86 14.89
C ILE A 154 32.97 -3.37 15.02
N THR A 155 33.87 -2.53 14.50
CA THR A 155 33.79 -1.07 14.51
C THR A 155 33.49 -0.48 13.14
N ILE A 156 33.36 -1.31 12.11
CA ILE A 156 33.00 -0.90 10.75
C ILE A 156 31.49 -1.13 10.47
N PRO A 157 30.85 -0.33 9.62
CA PRO A 157 29.51 -0.62 9.12
C PRO A 157 29.48 -1.91 8.31
N VAL A 158 28.50 -2.77 8.56
CA VAL A 158 28.27 -4.04 7.86
C VAL A 158 26.83 -4.06 7.35
N VAL A 159 26.65 -4.11 6.03
CA VAL A 159 25.35 -3.95 5.38
C VAL A 159 25.18 -5.00 4.29
N MET A 160 24.02 -5.64 4.25
CA MET A 160 23.64 -6.53 3.15
C MET A 160 22.99 -5.72 2.03
N ILE A 161 23.31 -6.03 0.78
CA ILE A 161 22.68 -5.43 -0.40
C ILE A 161 22.08 -6.52 -1.30
N PRO A 162 21.07 -6.18 -2.13
CA PRO A 162 20.47 -7.12 -3.08
C PRO A 162 21.48 -7.64 -4.10
N LYS A 163 21.22 -8.84 -4.63
CA LYS A 163 22.05 -9.48 -5.67
C LYS A 163 22.25 -8.58 -6.89
N SER A 164 21.19 -7.98 -7.42
CA SER A 164 21.24 -7.09 -8.59
C SER A 164 22.22 -5.93 -8.41
N GLY A 165 22.17 -5.26 -7.26
CA GLY A 165 23.07 -4.15 -6.90
C GLY A 165 24.53 -4.58 -6.82
N GLY A 166 24.81 -5.71 -6.16
CA GLY A 166 26.17 -6.26 -6.07
C GLY A 166 26.74 -6.69 -7.43
N LEU A 167 25.91 -7.28 -8.29
CA LEU A 167 26.30 -7.67 -9.66
C LEU A 167 26.60 -6.45 -10.53
N ALA A 168 25.81 -5.38 -10.41
CA ALA A 168 26.05 -4.14 -11.14
C ALA A 168 27.41 -3.52 -10.77
N MET A 169 27.72 -3.46 -9.47
CA MET A 169 29.02 -2.96 -8.98
C MET A 169 30.17 -3.87 -9.41
N ASN A 170 30.00 -5.19 -9.35
CA ASN A 170 31.00 -6.15 -9.81
C ASN A 170 31.34 -5.95 -11.30
N LYS A 171 30.31 -5.81 -12.13
CA LYS A 171 30.48 -5.57 -13.57
C LYS A 171 31.27 -4.28 -13.84
N SER A 172 30.96 -3.21 -13.11
CA SER A 172 31.66 -1.92 -13.26
C SER A 172 33.12 -2.00 -12.82
N ILE A 173 33.41 -2.63 -11.67
CA ILE A 173 34.78 -2.80 -11.17
C ILE A 173 35.60 -3.72 -12.07
N ALA A 174 35.02 -4.85 -12.52
CA ALA A 174 35.68 -5.78 -13.44
C ALA A 174 35.94 -5.16 -14.82
N GLY A 175 35.11 -4.20 -15.24
CA GLY A 175 35.32 -3.38 -16.43
C GLY A 175 36.39 -2.29 -16.30
N GLY A 176 37.02 -2.15 -15.13
CA GLY A 176 38.03 -1.13 -14.84
C GLY A 176 37.47 0.22 -14.40
N GLY A 177 36.16 0.33 -14.20
CA GLY A 177 35.50 1.54 -13.70
C GLY A 177 35.77 1.75 -12.20
N ARG A 178 35.77 3.01 -11.77
CA ARG A 178 35.89 3.38 -10.35
C ARG A 178 34.51 3.47 -9.73
N VAL A 179 34.25 2.60 -8.76
CA VAL A 179 33.02 2.63 -7.96
C VAL A 179 33.32 3.27 -6.61
N GLU A 180 32.54 4.28 -6.23
CA GLU A 180 32.59 4.91 -4.92
C GLU A 180 31.21 4.78 -4.25
N LEU A 181 31.21 4.63 -2.93
CA LEU A 181 30.04 4.36 -2.12
C LEU A 181 29.95 5.34 -0.96
N LEU A 182 28.72 5.70 -0.62
CA LEU A 182 28.39 6.44 0.59
C LEU A 182 27.21 5.73 1.25
N ILE A 183 27.39 5.40 2.53
CA ILE A 183 26.48 4.55 3.29
C ILE A 183 25.98 5.34 4.50
N TYR A 184 24.66 5.49 4.65
CA TYR A 184 24.03 6.19 5.77
C TYR A 184 22.64 5.61 6.08
N SER A 185 22.16 5.83 7.30
CA SER A 185 20.90 5.29 7.83
C SER A 185 20.02 6.45 8.33
N PRO A 186 19.24 7.10 7.46
CA PRO A 186 18.40 8.22 7.87
C PRO A 186 17.27 7.76 8.80
N ASN A 187 17.05 8.54 9.87
CA ASN A 187 15.92 8.34 10.77
C ASN A 187 14.62 8.73 10.07
N ARG A 188 13.53 8.00 10.34
CA ARG A 188 12.19 8.41 9.91
C ARG A 188 11.69 9.52 10.82
N PRO A 189 10.93 10.48 10.28
CA PRO A 189 10.21 11.44 11.10
C PRO A 189 9.20 10.70 11.99
N ILE A 190 9.04 11.17 13.23
CA ILE A 190 8.10 10.59 14.19
C ILE A 190 6.65 10.84 13.76
N VAL A 191 6.41 11.96 13.06
CA VAL A 191 5.08 12.37 12.60
C VAL A 191 5.00 12.21 11.10
N ASP A 192 4.10 11.33 10.66
CA ASP A 192 3.78 11.19 9.25
C ASP A 192 2.44 11.87 8.91
N PHE A 193 2.51 12.91 8.09
CA PHE A 193 1.31 13.64 7.65
C PHE A 193 0.50 12.85 6.62
N SER A 194 1.09 11.90 5.88
CA SER A 194 0.32 11.11 4.91
C SER A 194 -0.75 10.26 5.58
N VAL A 195 -0.50 9.72 6.77
CA VAL A 195 -1.49 8.97 7.57
C VAL A 195 -2.72 9.84 7.87
N VAL A 196 -2.50 11.10 8.24
CA VAL A 196 -3.57 12.04 8.54
C VAL A 196 -4.41 12.33 7.30
N PHE A 197 -3.77 12.55 6.15
CA PHE A 197 -4.48 12.75 4.87
C PHE A 197 -5.23 11.49 4.44
N LEU A 198 -4.65 10.30 4.59
CA LEU A 198 -5.32 9.03 4.29
C LEU A 198 -6.55 8.82 5.16
N TRP A 199 -6.44 9.09 6.46
CA TRP A 199 -7.56 9.02 7.39
C TRP A 199 -8.68 9.98 6.99
N LEU A 200 -8.34 11.24 6.66
CA LEU A 200 -9.30 12.22 6.18
C LEU A 200 -9.98 11.79 4.87
N MET A 201 -9.23 11.20 3.94
CA MET A 201 -9.78 10.67 2.68
C MET A 201 -10.72 9.49 2.92
N ALA A 202 -10.36 8.56 3.80
CA ALA A 202 -11.19 7.41 4.15
C ALA A 202 -12.50 7.85 4.82
N VAL A 203 -12.42 8.68 5.86
CA VAL A 203 -13.58 9.22 6.57
C VAL A 203 -14.43 10.09 5.64
N GLY A 204 -13.79 10.94 4.83
CA GLY A 204 -14.46 11.77 3.84
C GLY A 204 -15.22 10.93 2.81
N THR A 205 -14.65 9.80 2.36
CA THR A 205 -15.32 8.87 1.44
C THR A 205 -16.58 8.28 2.06
N ILE A 206 -16.50 7.82 3.31
CA ILE A 206 -17.65 7.25 4.04
C ILE A 206 -18.75 8.30 4.23
N ILE A 207 -18.39 9.53 4.62
CA ILE A 207 -19.35 10.63 4.79
C ILE A 207 -20.01 10.98 3.44
N CYS A 208 -19.22 11.14 2.38
CA CYS A 208 -19.72 11.41 1.03
C CYS A 208 -20.68 10.32 0.55
N ALA A 209 -20.34 9.05 0.78
CA ALA A 209 -21.21 7.93 0.43
C ALA A 209 -22.49 7.89 1.29
N SER A 210 -22.39 8.12 2.59
CA SER A 210 -23.56 8.08 3.49
C SER A 210 -24.55 9.19 3.17
N LEU A 211 -24.05 10.39 2.87
CA LEU A 211 -24.85 11.57 2.48
C LEU A 211 -25.15 11.62 0.97
N TRP A 212 -24.77 10.60 0.21
CA TRP A 212 -24.84 10.63 -1.24
C TRP A 212 -26.25 10.86 -1.77
N SER A 213 -27.26 10.26 -1.12
CA SER A 213 -28.65 10.48 -1.47
C SER A 213 -29.09 11.91 -1.23
N GLU A 214 -28.58 12.63 -0.22
CA GLU A 214 -28.89 14.05 -0.03
C GLU A 214 -28.17 14.92 -1.07
N PHE A 215 -26.96 14.54 -1.46
CA PHE A 215 -26.22 15.26 -2.50
C PHE A 215 -26.80 15.05 -3.90
N THR A 216 -27.52 13.96 -4.13
CA THR A 216 -28.10 13.63 -5.44
C THR A 216 -29.63 13.77 -5.46
N ALA A 217 -30.29 13.92 -4.30
CA ALA A 217 -31.71 14.20 -4.21
C ALA A 217 -32.01 15.69 -4.42
N GLU A 218 -32.73 15.98 -5.50
CA GLU A 218 -33.86 16.90 -5.43
C GLU A 218 -34.98 16.35 -6.32
N HIS A 219 -36.19 16.24 -5.76
CA HIS A 219 -37.44 15.72 -6.33
C HIS A 219 -37.47 15.64 -7.87
N ASN A 220 -37.22 14.45 -8.41
CA ASN A 220 -37.88 14.02 -9.65
C ASN A 220 -39.04 13.10 -9.28
N ASP A 221 -40.01 13.68 -8.58
CA ASP A 221 -41.36 13.14 -8.45
C ASP A 221 -42.16 13.26 -9.76
N GLU A 222 -41.57 13.62 -10.90
CA GLU A 222 -42.30 13.70 -12.18
C GLU A 222 -41.53 13.20 -13.42
N SER A 223 -40.42 12.47 -13.26
CA SER A 223 -39.85 11.68 -14.37
C SER A 223 -39.57 10.21 -14.03
N TYR A 224 -39.88 9.79 -12.79
CA TYR A 224 -39.98 8.38 -12.39
C TYR A 224 -41.39 8.00 -11.88
N ASN A 225 -42.34 8.95 -11.85
CA ASN A 225 -43.72 8.74 -11.39
C ASN A 225 -44.73 8.47 -12.52
N GLU A 226 -44.31 7.76 -13.57
CA GLU A 226 -45.25 7.03 -14.42
C GLU A 226 -45.50 5.60 -13.90
N VAL A 227 -45.09 5.28 -12.66
CA VAL A 227 -45.42 4.02 -12.00
C VAL A 227 -45.67 4.24 -10.50
N SER A 228 -46.74 4.98 -10.18
CA SER A 228 -47.42 4.80 -8.89
C SER A 228 -48.90 5.10 -9.07
N PRO A 229 -49.78 4.08 -9.18
CA PRO A 229 -51.21 4.30 -9.13
C PRO A 229 -51.61 4.61 -7.70
N LYS A 230 -52.41 5.67 -7.57
CA LYS A 230 -53.15 6.07 -6.37
C LYS A 230 -53.69 4.84 -5.62
N GLU A 231 -53.39 4.76 -4.33
CA GLU A 231 -54.12 3.89 -3.41
C GLU A 231 -55.59 4.35 -3.36
N SER A 232 -56.47 3.56 -3.98
CA SER A 232 -57.88 3.51 -3.60
C SER A 232 -58.40 2.08 -3.75
N SER A 233 -58.55 1.42 -2.59
CA SER A 233 -59.58 0.43 -2.26
C SER A 233 -59.89 -0.68 -3.29
N ASN A 234 -59.32 -1.87 -3.11
CA ASN A 234 -60.02 -3.09 -2.68
C ASN A 234 -59.29 -4.38 -3.09
N ALA A 235 -59.13 -5.25 -2.09
CA ALA A 235 -59.08 -6.72 -2.12
C ALA A 235 -58.37 -7.47 -3.27
N GLY A 236 -57.34 -8.25 -2.89
CA GLY A 236 -57.11 -9.57 -3.50
C GLY A 236 -55.74 -9.77 -4.17
N THR A 237 -54.81 -10.34 -3.40
CA THR A 237 -53.80 -11.36 -3.76
C THR A 237 -52.90 -11.21 -5.00
N VAL A 238 -51.60 -11.42 -4.73
CA VAL A 238 -50.44 -11.68 -5.61
C VAL A 238 -49.68 -10.42 -6.07
N LYS A 239 -48.47 -10.23 -5.53
CA LYS A 239 -47.43 -9.32 -6.02
C LYS A 239 -46.09 -10.06 -6.06
N ASP A 240 -45.61 -10.35 -7.27
CA ASP A 240 -44.19 -10.39 -7.59
C ASP A 240 -43.74 -8.92 -7.73
N ASP A 241 -42.75 -8.52 -6.93
CA ASP A 241 -42.09 -7.22 -6.98
C ASP A 241 -40.83 -7.37 -7.84
N ASP A 242 -40.72 -6.59 -8.93
CA ASP A 242 -39.45 -6.40 -9.65
C ASP A 242 -38.60 -5.38 -8.88
N GLU A 243 -37.64 -5.92 -8.13
CA GLU A 243 -36.72 -5.21 -7.23
C GLU A 243 -35.68 -4.38 -8.00
N LYS A 244 -35.40 -3.15 -7.54
CA LYS A 244 -34.09 -2.54 -7.82
C LYS A 244 -33.05 -3.51 -7.28
N GLU A 245 -32.06 -3.94 -8.07
CA GLU A 245 -30.97 -4.84 -7.66
C GLU A 245 -30.13 -4.21 -6.52
N VAL A 246 -30.68 -4.28 -5.32
CA VAL A 246 -30.06 -3.87 -4.06
C VAL A 246 -29.46 -5.14 -3.49
N LEU A 247 -28.14 -5.16 -3.33
CA LEU A 247 -27.47 -6.32 -2.77
C LEU A 247 -27.60 -6.31 -1.25
N ASP A 248 -28.65 -6.94 -0.74
CA ASP A 248 -28.83 -7.14 0.69
C ASP A 248 -27.86 -8.21 1.20
N ILE A 249 -26.96 -7.78 2.09
CA ILE A 249 -26.00 -8.68 2.71
C ILE A 249 -26.74 -9.52 3.76
N THR A 250 -26.64 -10.85 3.65
CA THR A 250 -27.19 -11.78 4.64
C THR A 250 -26.08 -12.28 5.56
N ALA A 251 -26.38 -12.67 6.80
CA ALA A 251 -25.37 -13.22 7.72
C ALA A 251 -24.62 -14.43 7.12
N LYS A 252 -25.31 -15.28 6.36
CA LYS A 252 -24.69 -16.39 5.60
C LYS A 252 -23.71 -15.87 4.54
N SER A 253 -24.06 -14.82 3.80
CA SER A 253 -23.17 -14.27 2.78
C SER A 253 -21.94 -13.59 3.39
N ALA A 254 -22.05 -13.01 4.60
CA ALA A 254 -20.90 -12.47 5.34
C ALA A 254 -19.86 -13.55 5.67
N VAL A 255 -20.28 -14.73 6.17
CA VAL A 255 -19.36 -15.84 6.46
C VAL A 255 -18.75 -16.42 5.19
N VAL A 256 -19.58 -16.64 4.15
CA VAL A 256 -19.11 -17.12 2.84
C VAL A 256 -18.11 -16.13 2.24
N PHE A 257 -18.36 -14.82 2.36
CA PHE A 257 -17.46 -13.78 1.89
C PHE A 257 -16.07 -13.91 2.53
N VAL A 258 -15.98 -14.12 3.85
CA VAL A 258 -14.68 -14.30 4.54
C VAL A 258 -13.93 -15.55 4.08
N ILE A 259 -14.64 -16.67 3.87
CA ILE A 259 -14.03 -17.91 3.36
C ILE A 259 -13.51 -17.71 1.93
N THR A 260 -14.32 -17.08 1.07
CA THR A 260 -13.95 -16.79 -0.31
C THR A 260 -12.77 -15.82 -0.38
N ALA A 261 -12.79 -14.74 0.42
CA ALA A 261 -11.69 -13.78 0.51
C ALA A 261 -10.40 -14.44 1.02
N SER A 262 -10.49 -15.30 2.03
CA SER A 262 -9.35 -16.08 2.54
C SER A 262 -8.77 -17.03 1.49
N THR A 263 -9.64 -17.74 0.78
CA THR A 263 -9.22 -18.64 -0.32
C THR A 263 -8.55 -17.84 -1.43
N PHE A 264 -9.14 -16.70 -1.81
CA PHE A 264 -8.61 -15.80 -2.83
C PHE A 264 -7.24 -15.25 -2.43
N LEU A 265 -7.06 -14.85 -1.17
CA LEU A 265 -5.79 -14.34 -0.64
C LEU A 265 -4.68 -15.40 -0.69
N VAL A 266 -4.98 -16.65 -0.32
CA VAL A 266 -4.04 -17.76 -0.43
C VAL A 266 -3.70 -18.07 -1.88
N LEU A 267 -4.70 -18.08 -2.77
CA LEU A 267 -4.46 -18.26 -4.20
C LEU A 267 -3.55 -17.17 -4.76
N LEU A 268 -3.79 -15.92 -4.35
CA LEU A 268 -2.93 -14.79 -4.67
C LEU A 268 -1.50 -15.02 -4.20
N TYR A 269 -1.31 -15.41 -2.95
CA TYR A 269 0.01 -15.67 -2.37
C TYR A 269 0.75 -16.81 -3.07
N LEU A 270 0.08 -17.94 -3.34
CA LEU A 270 0.69 -19.12 -3.97
C LEU A 270 0.92 -18.94 -5.47
N PHE A 271 0.00 -18.26 -6.15
CA PHE A 271 0.03 -18.04 -7.60
C PHE A 271 0.30 -16.56 -7.92
N MET A 272 1.18 -15.90 -7.16
CA MET A 272 1.67 -14.52 -7.35
C MET A 272 2.40 -14.38 -8.70
N SER A 273 1.64 -14.52 -9.78
CA SER A 273 2.06 -14.36 -11.15
C SER A 273 1.71 -12.95 -11.58
N SER A 274 2.62 -12.32 -12.33
CA SER A 274 2.39 -10.99 -12.92
C SER A 274 1.08 -10.93 -13.73
N TRP A 275 0.63 -12.04 -14.31
CA TRP A 275 -0.64 -12.11 -15.02
C TRP A 275 -1.86 -11.84 -14.12
N PHE A 276 -1.82 -12.31 -12.87
CA PHE A 276 -2.91 -12.11 -11.92
C PHE A 276 -3.01 -10.65 -11.48
N VAL A 277 -1.87 -9.97 -11.28
CA VAL A 277 -1.84 -8.53 -11.00
C VAL A 277 -2.46 -7.74 -12.16
N TRP A 278 -2.15 -8.09 -13.41
CA TRP A 278 -2.80 -7.49 -14.58
C TRP A 278 -4.31 -7.73 -14.62
N LEU A 279 -4.79 -8.93 -14.25
CA LEU A 279 -6.22 -9.23 -14.13
C LEU A 279 -6.88 -8.31 -13.11
N LEU A 280 -6.27 -8.13 -11.93
CA LEU A 280 -6.78 -7.21 -10.90
C LEU A 280 -6.81 -5.76 -11.37
N ILE A 281 -5.81 -5.32 -12.12
CA ILE A 281 -5.78 -3.98 -12.71
C ILE A 281 -6.95 -3.79 -13.69
N VAL A 282 -7.22 -4.78 -14.55
CA VAL A 282 -8.37 -4.72 -15.47
C VAL A 282 -9.68 -4.64 -14.71
N LEU A 283 -9.88 -5.49 -13.69
CA LEU A 283 -11.08 -5.47 -12.86
C LEU A 283 -11.26 -4.14 -12.13
N PHE A 284 -10.17 -3.60 -11.56
CA PHE A 284 -10.16 -2.30 -10.92
C PHE A 284 -10.50 -1.17 -11.90
N CYS A 285 -9.97 -1.19 -13.13
CA CYS A 285 -10.34 -0.21 -14.16
C CYS A 285 -11.83 -0.30 -14.51
N LEU A 286 -12.40 -1.51 -14.66
CA LEU A 286 -13.82 -1.67 -14.95
C LEU A 286 -14.71 -1.09 -13.84
N GLY A 287 -14.43 -1.48 -12.58
CA GLY A 287 -15.16 -0.94 -11.43
C GLY A 287 -14.94 0.57 -11.22
N GLY A 288 -13.72 1.06 -11.46
CA GLY A 288 -13.39 2.49 -11.37
C GLY A 288 -14.09 3.32 -12.44
N ILE A 289 -14.19 2.82 -13.69
CA ILE A 289 -14.94 3.46 -14.77
C ILE A 289 -16.43 3.54 -14.42
N GLU A 290 -17.02 2.43 -13.97
CA GLU A 290 -18.42 2.37 -13.56
C GLU A 290 -18.70 3.32 -12.39
N GLY A 291 -17.85 3.27 -11.35
CA GLY A 291 -17.96 4.13 -10.18
C GLY A 291 -17.83 5.60 -10.53
N MET A 292 -16.84 5.96 -11.34
CA MET A 292 -16.62 7.34 -11.77
C MET A 292 -17.75 7.85 -12.67
N HIS A 293 -18.27 6.99 -13.57
CA HIS A 293 -19.41 7.31 -14.41
C HIS A 293 -20.65 7.63 -13.58
N ALA A 294 -20.99 6.76 -12.61
CA ALA A 294 -22.11 6.98 -11.69
C ALA A 294 -21.94 8.26 -10.86
N CYS A 295 -20.73 8.51 -10.35
CA CYS A 295 -20.40 9.71 -9.59
C CYS A 295 -20.54 10.99 -10.41
N ILE A 296 -19.93 11.04 -11.60
CA ILE A 296 -19.98 12.22 -12.47
C ILE A 296 -21.40 12.47 -12.96
N LEU A 297 -22.12 11.43 -13.40
CA LEU A 297 -23.44 11.58 -13.96
C LEU A 297 -24.45 12.10 -12.92
N SER A 298 -24.40 11.57 -11.70
CA SER A 298 -25.25 12.03 -10.61
C SER A 298 -24.95 13.50 -10.22
N LEU A 299 -23.69 13.89 -10.11
CA LEU A 299 -23.30 15.28 -9.85
C LEU A 299 -23.67 16.23 -11.00
N LEU A 300 -23.51 15.79 -12.25
CA LEU A 300 -23.78 16.59 -13.44
C LEU A 300 -25.29 16.76 -13.67
N SER A 301 -26.08 15.73 -13.36
CA SER A 301 -27.54 15.80 -13.40
C SER A 301 -28.09 16.84 -12.41
N ARG A 302 -27.49 16.95 -11.23
CA ARG A 302 -27.79 18.01 -10.26
C ARG A 302 -27.42 19.40 -10.78
N LYS A 303 -26.25 19.56 -11.41
CA LYS A 303 -25.74 20.86 -11.85
C LYS A 303 -26.35 21.35 -13.16
N CYS A 304 -26.77 20.44 -14.05
CA CYS A 304 -27.39 20.76 -15.34
C CYS A 304 -28.66 19.92 -15.60
N LYS A 305 -29.82 20.39 -15.14
CA LYS A 305 -31.13 19.73 -15.30
C LYS A 305 -31.54 19.49 -16.78
N ASN A 306 -31.03 20.29 -17.72
CA ASN A 306 -31.37 20.19 -19.16
C ASN A 306 -30.38 19.36 -20.00
N CYS A 307 -29.22 18.97 -19.48
CA CYS A 307 -28.18 18.30 -20.27
C CYS A 307 -28.49 16.83 -20.59
N GLY A 308 -29.33 16.16 -19.77
CA GLY A 308 -29.64 14.73 -19.91
C GLY A 308 -30.74 14.38 -20.94
N ARG A 309 -31.36 15.38 -21.57
CA ARG A 309 -32.62 15.21 -22.33
C ARG A 309 -32.44 14.87 -23.82
N LYS A 310 -31.19 14.76 -24.30
CA LYS A 310 -30.87 14.34 -25.67
C LYS A 310 -30.50 12.85 -25.67
N THR A 311 -31.42 12.01 -26.13
CA THR A 311 -31.24 10.57 -26.29
C THR A 311 -30.83 10.22 -27.72
N VAL A 312 -29.99 9.19 -27.87
CA VAL A 312 -29.61 8.61 -29.16
C VAL A 312 -29.93 7.12 -29.09
N ASN A 313 -30.56 6.61 -30.15
CA ASN A 313 -30.87 5.20 -30.28
C ASN A 313 -29.66 4.44 -30.83
N LEU A 314 -29.08 3.55 -30.02
CA LEU A 314 -28.01 2.64 -30.43
C LEU A 314 -28.60 1.24 -30.69
N PRO A 315 -28.28 0.59 -31.83
CA PRO A 315 -28.90 -0.66 -32.25
C PRO A 315 -28.62 -1.86 -31.32
N LEU A 316 -27.70 -1.73 -30.36
CA LEU A 316 -27.31 -2.79 -29.42
C LEU A 316 -27.55 -2.45 -27.94
N LEU A 317 -27.81 -1.18 -27.60
CA LEU A 317 -27.82 -0.64 -26.23
C LEU A 317 -29.09 0.16 -25.89
N GLY A 318 -30.00 0.36 -26.84
CA GLY A 318 -31.26 1.10 -26.64
C GLY A 318 -31.08 2.63 -26.66
N GLU A 319 -32.02 3.35 -26.04
CA GLU A 319 -31.96 4.80 -25.87
C GLU A 319 -30.94 5.19 -24.79
N VAL A 320 -29.80 5.73 -25.20
CA VAL A 320 -28.75 6.19 -24.28
C VAL A 320 -28.62 7.70 -24.37
N SER A 321 -28.48 8.39 -23.23
CA SER A 321 -28.27 9.84 -23.21
C SER A 321 -26.87 10.18 -23.74
N ILE A 322 -26.76 11.22 -24.59
CA ILE A 322 -25.46 11.69 -25.12
C ILE A 322 -24.51 12.05 -23.97
N LEU A 323 -25.05 12.61 -22.89
CA LEU A 323 -24.32 12.94 -21.69
C LEU A 323 -23.64 11.71 -21.07
N SER A 324 -24.38 10.61 -20.91
CA SER A 324 -23.85 9.35 -20.39
C SER A 324 -22.72 8.81 -21.27
N LEU A 325 -22.87 8.87 -22.59
CA LEU A 325 -21.85 8.41 -23.54
C LEU A 325 -20.56 9.25 -23.46
N VAL A 326 -20.68 10.57 -23.38
CA VAL A 326 -19.54 11.48 -23.26
C VAL A 326 -18.81 11.26 -21.92
N VAL A 327 -19.56 11.14 -20.83
CA VAL A 327 -18.98 10.85 -19.50
C VAL A 327 -18.30 9.48 -19.50
N LEU A 328 -18.89 8.46 -20.13
CA LEU A 328 -18.30 7.13 -20.23
C LEU A 328 -16.98 7.17 -20.99
N LEU A 329 -16.92 7.89 -22.12
CA LEU A 329 -15.68 8.06 -22.89
C LEU A 329 -14.60 8.76 -22.05
N PHE A 330 -14.98 9.78 -21.27
CA PHE A 330 -14.06 10.47 -20.36
C PHE A 330 -13.54 9.54 -19.25
N CYS A 331 -14.41 8.73 -18.64
CA CYS A 331 -14.00 7.78 -17.60
C CYS A 331 -13.05 6.72 -18.18
N LEU A 332 -13.33 6.23 -19.39
CA LEU A 332 -12.48 5.26 -20.08
C LEU A 332 -11.10 5.85 -20.40
N THR A 333 -11.02 7.08 -20.91
CA THR A 333 -9.74 7.72 -21.20
C THR A 333 -8.94 7.98 -19.93
N PHE A 334 -9.60 8.38 -18.83
CA PHE A 334 -8.96 8.56 -17.52
C PHE A 334 -8.37 7.24 -16.99
N ALA A 335 -9.14 6.15 -17.03
CA ALA A 335 -8.70 4.84 -16.55
C ALA A 335 -7.55 4.26 -17.39
N ILE A 336 -7.61 4.41 -18.72
CA ILE A 336 -6.52 3.99 -19.62
C ILE A 336 -5.26 4.82 -19.35
N PHE A 337 -5.40 6.15 -19.20
CA PHE A 337 -4.29 7.03 -18.90
C PHE A 337 -3.60 6.66 -17.58
N TRP A 338 -4.40 6.38 -16.55
CA TRP A 338 -3.89 5.89 -15.27
C TRP A 338 -3.16 4.55 -15.42
N ALA A 339 -3.77 3.56 -16.10
CA ALA A 339 -3.19 2.24 -16.28
C ALA A 339 -1.85 2.30 -17.06
N ALA A 340 -1.74 3.18 -18.06
CA ALA A 340 -0.52 3.39 -18.82
C ALA A 340 0.59 4.07 -18.00
N ASN A 341 0.23 5.00 -17.10
CA ASN A 341 1.16 5.74 -16.26
C ASN A 341 1.27 5.19 -14.83
N ARG A 342 0.82 3.95 -14.58
CA ARG A 342 0.71 3.36 -13.23
C ARG A 342 2.03 3.30 -12.45
N LYS A 343 3.16 3.33 -13.13
CA LYS A 343 4.52 3.31 -12.54
C LYS A 343 5.08 4.70 -12.25
N ALA A 344 4.41 5.75 -12.70
CA ALA A 344 4.83 7.12 -12.43
C ALA A 344 4.52 7.52 -10.98
N SER A 345 5.36 8.39 -10.40
CA SER A 345 5.23 8.84 -9.00
C SER A 345 3.92 9.56 -8.68
N TYR A 346 3.24 10.15 -9.67
CA TYR A 346 1.96 10.85 -9.51
C TYR A 346 0.74 9.95 -9.75
N SER A 347 0.94 8.69 -10.13
CA SER A 347 -0.14 7.77 -10.51
C SER A 347 -1.10 7.43 -9.36
N TRP A 348 -0.67 7.62 -8.10
CA TRP A 348 -1.51 7.41 -6.92
C TRP A 348 -2.77 8.29 -6.94
N VAL A 349 -2.68 9.53 -7.43
CA VAL A 349 -3.85 10.43 -7.49
C VAL A 349 -4.95 9.83 -8.35
N GLY A 350 -4.58 9.29 -9.53
CA GLY A 350 -5.54 8.65 -10.42
C GLY A 350 -6.15 7.38 -9.83
N GLN A 351 -5.33 6.59 -9.13
CA GLN A 351 -5.78 5.38 -8.43
C GLN A 351 -6.79 5.72 -7.33
N ASP A 352 -6.46 6.68 -6.48
CA ASP A 352 -7.28 7.08 -5.34
C ASP A 352 -8.61 7.68 -5.81
N VAL A 353 -8.61 8.48 -6.88
CA VAL A 353 -9.84 9.01 -7.47
C VAL A 353 -10.73 7.87 -8.00
N LEU A 354 -10.18 6.92 -8.77
CA LEU A 354 -10.94 5.75 -9.25
C LEU A 354 -11.45 4.89 -8.08
N GLY A 355 -10.61 4.68 -7.07
CA GLY A 355 -10.92 3.91 -5.87
C GLY A 355 -12.03 4.55 -5.04
N ILE A 356 -11.98 5.86 -4.80
CA ILE A 356 -13.02 6.60 -4.07
C ILE A 356 -14.35 6.52 -4.82
N CYS A 357 -14.36 6.75 -6.14
CA CYS A 357 -15.57 6.63 -6.94
C CYS A 357 -16.15 5.21 -6.90
N LEU A 358 -15.31 4.18 -7.02
CA LEU A 358 -15.72 2.79 -6.87
C LEU A 358 -16.32 2.53 -5.48
N MET A 359 -15.65 2.96 -4.41
CA MET A 359 -16.12 2.74 -3.03
C MET A 359 -17.44 3.44 -2.74
N ILE A 360 -17.63 4.68 -3.21
CA ILE A 360 -18.90 5.39 -3.07
C ILE A 360 -20.03 4.57 -3.72
N THR A 361 -19.82 4.09 -4.95
CA THR A 361 -20.81 3.27 -5.66
C THR A 361 -21.08 1.95 -4.95
N VAL A 362 -20.06 1.25 -4.48
CA VAL A 362 -20.23 0.01 -3.69
C VAL A 362 -21.06 0.27 -2.43
N LEU A 363 -20.80 1.36 -1.71
CA LEU A 363 -21.58 1.76 -0.52
C LEU A 363 -23.02 2.18 -0.84
N GLN A 364 -23.32 2.62 -2.07
CA GLN A 364 -24.70 2.87 -2.51
C GLN A 364 -25.45 1.58 -2.83
N MET A 365 -24.76 0.61 -3.46
CA MET A 365 -25.35 -0.63 -3.95
C MET A 365 -25.53 -1.68 -2.85
N ALA A 366 -24.52 -1.84 -1.99
CA ALA A 366 -24.55 -2.80 -0.90
C ALA A 366 -25.32 -2.25 0.30
N ARG A 367 -26.31 -3.01 0.79
CA ARG A 367 -27.10 -2.62 1.96
C ARG A 367 -27.04 -3.70 3.03
N LEU A 368 -26.95 -3.23 4.27
CA LEU A 368 -27.13 -4.07 5.44
C LEU A 368 -28.61 -4.05 5.80
N PRO A 369 -29.32 -5.20 5.80
CA PRO A 369 -30.75 -5.24 6.08
C PRO A 369 -31.06 -5.03 7.56
N ASN A 370 -30.09 -5.30 8.45
CA ASN A 370 -30.24 -5.11 9.89
C ASN A 370 -28.87 -5.02 10.60
N ILE A 371 -28.89 -4.48 11.81
CA ILE A 371 -27.70 -4.33 12.65
C ILE A 371 -27.07 -5.68 13.03
N LYS A 372 -27.85 -6.77 13.12
CA LYS A 372 -27.32 -8.09 13.48
C LYS A 372 -26.36 -8.60 12.39
N VAL A 373 -26.73 -8.44 11.11
CA VAL A 373 -25.85 -8.77 9.99
C VAL A 373 -24.60 -7.89 10.02
N ALA A 374 -24.74 -6.59 10.30
CA ALA A 374 -23.61 -5.68 10.42
C ALA A 374 -22.61 -6.16 11.48
N THR A 375 -23.11 -6.56 12.66
CA THR A 375 -22.28 -7.10 13.75
C THR A 375 -21.57 -8.38 13.33
N VAL A 376 -22.26 -9.33 12.69
CA VAL A 376 -21.64 -10.57 12.22
C VAL A 376 -20.55 -10.29 11.19
N LEU A 377 -20.81 -9.44 10.20
CA LEU A 377 -19.84 -9.06 9.17
C LEU A 377 -18.57 -8.43 9.77
N LEU A 378 -18.73 -7.44 10.65
CA LEU A 378 -17.61 -6.75 11.30
C LEU A 378 -16.81 -7.66 12.23
N CYS A 379 -17.48 -8.53 13.00
CA CYS A 379 -16.79 -9.52 13.82
C CYS A 379 -16.00 -10.52 12.96
N CYS A 380 -16.57 -10.98 11.84
CA CYS A 380 -15.86 -11.84 10.91
C CYS A 380 -14.65 -11.13 10.26
N ALA A 381 -14.79 -9.85 9.86
CA ALA A 381 -13.69 -9.06 9.32
C ALA A 381 -12.57 -8.85 10.35
N PHE A 382 -12.91 -8.60 11.61
CA PHE A 382 -11.94 -8.48 12.71
C PHE A 382 -11.13 -9.77 12.93
N VAL A 383 -11.80 -10.94 12.93
CA VAL A 383 -11.12 -12.23 13.07
C VAL A 383 -10.27 -12.53 11.83
N TYR A 384 -10.76 -12.19 10.64
CA TYR A 384 -10.01 -12.33 9.39
C TYR A 384 -8.69 -11.56 9.43
N ASP A 385 -8.72 -10.30 9.86
CA ASP A 385 -7.54 -9.45 9.93
C ASP A 385 -6.49 -10.00 10.91
N ILE A 386 -6.90 -10.35 12.13
CA ILE A 386 -6.01 -10.97 13.14
C ILE A 386 -5.38 -12.25 12.60
N PHE A 387 -6.17 -13.12 11.97
CA PHE A 387 -5.67 -14.38 11.44
C PHE A 387 -4.60 -14.14 10.37
N TRP A 388 -4.87 -13.27 9.41
CA TRP A 388 -3.98 -13.06 8.27
C TRP A 388 -2.76 -12.20 8.59
N VAL A 389 -2.82 -11.33 9.61
CA VAL A 389 -1.67 -10.57 10.09
C VAL A 389 -0.77 -11.41 10.99
N PHE A 390 -1.33 -11.98 12.06
CA PHE A 390 -0.54 -12.56 13.16
C PHE A 390 -0.42 -14.08 13.13
N LEU A 391 -1.43 -14.78 12.61
CA LEU A 391 -1.45 -16.25 12.63
C LEU A 391 -0.86 -16.85 11.35
N SER A 392 -1.00 -16.16 10.21
CA SER A 392 -0.46 -16.63 8.93
C SER A 392 1.07 -16.84 8.91
N PRO A 393 1.91 -16.04 9.59
CA PRO A 393 3.36 -16.32 9.68
C PRO A 393 3.68 -17.66 10.34
N LEU A 394 2.83 -18.17 11.23
CA LEU A 394 3.07 -19.46 11.88
C LEU A 394 2.91 -20.64 10.89
N ILE A 395 2.14 -20.45 9.82
CA ILE A 395 1.83 -21.48 8.82
C ILE A 395 2.71 -21.30 7.58
N PHE A 396 2.87 -20.06 7.11
CA PHE A 396 3.51 -19.72 5.84
C PHE A 396 4.89 -19.07 6.00
N LYS A 397 5.39 -18.89 7.22
CA LYS A 397 6.62 -18.17 7.60
C LYS A 397 6.60 -16.66 7.33
N ASP A 398 5.72 -16.19 6.45
CA ASP A 398 5.48 -14.78 6.17
C ASP A 398 4.03 -14.38 6.49
N SER A 399 3.81 -13.10 6.80
CA SER A 399 2.46 -12.53 6.87
C SER A 399 1.88 -12.43 5.46
N VAL A 400 1.01 -13.38 5.11
CA VAL A 400 0.43 -13.51 3.76
C VAL A 400 -0.23 -12.22 3.28
N MET A 401 -0.98 -11.53 4.16
CA MET A 401 -1.63 -10.26 3.80
C MET A 401 -0.62 -9.17 3.44
N ILE A 402 0.50 -9.08 4.18
CA ILE A 402 1.53 -8.07 3.97
C ILE A 402 2.29 -8.37 2.67
N ALA A 403 2.71 -9.62 2.49
CA ALA A 403 3.43 -10.05 1.29
C ALA A 403 2.61 -9.81 0.00
N VAL A 404 1.30 -10.08 0.06
CA VAL A 404 0.39 -9.85 -1.07
C VAL A 404 0.10 -8.35 -1.30
N ALA A 405 -0.04 -7.56 -0.24
CA ALA A 405 -0.29 -6.13 -0.35
C ALA A 405 0.90 -5.36 -0.95
N ARG A 406 2.13 -5.76 -0.58
CA ARG A 406 3.37 -5.14 -1.07
C ARG A 406 3.81 -5.68 -2.43
N GLY A 407 3.42 -6.90 -2.78
CA GLY A 407 3.82 -7.53 -4.04
C GLY A 407 5.28 -7.97 -4.04
N ASP A 408 5.81 -8.34 -2.87
CA ASP A 408 7.24 -8.62 -2.63
C ASP A 408 7.77 -9.68 -3.63
N ASN A 409 6.98 -10.70 -3.96
CA ASN A 409 7.36 -11.77 -4.91
C ASN A 409 7.08 -11.45 -6.40
N SER A 410 6.50 -10.30 -6.72
CA SER A 410 6.08 -9.92 -8.09
C SER A 410 6.90 -8.76 -8.68
N GLY A 411 8.06 -8.44 -8.09
CA GLY A 411 8.91 -7.33 -8.54
C GLY A 411 8.38 -5.95 -8.08
N GLY A 412 7.70 -5.89 -6.94
CA GLY A 412 7.21 -4.65 -6.32
C GLY A 412 5.95 -4.06 -6.94
N GLU A 413 5.20 -4.82 -7.75
CA GLU A 413 3.90 -4.38 -8.25
C GLU A 413 2.81 -4.57 -7.17
N SER A 414 2.39 -3.48 -6.54
CA SER A 414 1.31 -3.46 -5.54
C SER A 414 -0.08 -3.56 -6.17
N ILE A 415 -1.01 -4.14 -5.42
CA ILE A 415 -2.41 -4.36 -5.86
C ILE A 415 -3.17 -3.01 -5.86
N PRO A 416 -3.97 -2.69 -6.89
CA PRO A 416 -4.61 -1.37 -7.02
C PRO A 416 -5.81 -1.15 -6.07
N MET A 417 -6.18 -2.13 -5.24
CA MET A 417 -7.34 -2.09 -4.34
C MET A 417 -7.04 -1.47 -2.98
N LEU A 418 -6.28 -0.37 -3.00
CA LEU A 418 -5.85 0.40 -1.84
C LEU A 418 -5.82 1.90 -2.18
N LEU A 419 -6.08 2.73 -1.18
CA LEU A 419 -5.74 4.15 -1.25
C LEU A 419 -4.28 4.32 -0.82
N ARG A 420 -3.54 5.21 -1.48
CA ARG A 420 -2.12 5.44 -1.14
C ARG A 420 -1.72 6.90 -1.23
N ILE A 421 -0.96 7.35 -0.24
CA ILE A 421 -0.38 8.69 -0.24
C ILE A 421 1.13 8.57 -0.05
N PRO A 422 1.95 9.27 -0.87
CA PRO A 422 3.39 9.28 -0.69
C PRO A 422 3.75 9.95 0.64
N ARG A 423 4.71 9.38 1.36
CA ARG A 423 5.22 9.93 2.61
C ARG A 423 6.08 11.14 2.33
N VAL A 424 5.51 12.33 2.54
CA VAL A 424 6.09 13.61 2.08
C VAL A 424 7.44 13.94 2.73
N PHE A 425 7.69 13.41 3.93
CA PHE A 425 8.93 13.68 4.70
C PHE A 425 9.75 12.42 4.99
N ASP A 426 9.40 11.28 4.40
CA ASP A 426 10.14 10.04 4.60
C ASP A 426 11.34 10.01 3.64
N PRO A 427 12.59 9.99 4.14
CA PRO A 427 13.76 9.85 3.30
C PRO A 427 13.76 8.53 2.52
N TRP A 428 12.95 7.53 2.88
CA TRP A 428 12.89 6.23 2.21
C TRP A 428 11.90 6.15 1.03
N ASP A 429 11.27 7.26 0.64
CA ASP A 429 10.36 7.37 -0.52
C ASP A 429 9.21 6.33 -0.52
N GLY A 430 8.63 6.09 0.66
CA GLY A 430 7.53 5.14 0.87
C GLY A 430 6.14 5.69 0.58
N TYR A 431 5.16 4.78 0.55
CA TYR A 431 3.74 5.11 0.54
C TYR A 431 3.08 4.55 1.80
N ASP A 432 2.20 5.34 2.41
CA ASP A 432 1.21 4.79 3.31
C ASP A 432 0.02 4.30 2.51
N MET A 433 -0.58 3.20 2.96
CA MET A 433 -1.62 2.50 2.24
C MET A 433 -2.72 2.07 3.19
N ILE A 434 -3.97 2.12 2.72
CA ILE A 434 -5.14 1.57 3.43
C ILE A 434 -5.99 0.77 2.43
N GLY A 435 -6.40 -0.43 2.83
CA GLY A 435 -7.20 -1.31 1.97
C GLY A 435 -8.62 -0.81 1.82
N PHE A 436 -9.26 -1.05 0.67
CA PHE A 436 -10.67 -0.68 0.49
C PHE A 436 -11.60 -1.39 1.48
N GLY A 437 -11.26 -2.62 1.91
CA GLY A 437 -12.03 -3.36 2.91
C GLY A 437 -12.18 -2.60 4.23
N ASP A 438 -11.09 -1.96 4.69
CA ASP A 438 -11.04 -1.19 5.94
C ASP A 438 -11.90 0.06 5.89
N ILE A 439 -12.24 0.55 4.69
CA ILE A 439 -13.13 1.69 4.47
C ILE A 439 -14.57 1.21 4.26
N LEU A 440 -14.75 0.17 3.43
CA LEU A 440 -16.06 -0.33 3.03
C LEU A 440 -16.84 -0.97 4.19
N PHE A 441 -16.22 -1.84 4.99
CA PHE A 441 -16.94 -2.53 6.07
C PHE A 441 -17.50 -1.59 7.14
N PRO A 442 -16.70 -0.68 7.74
CA PRO A 442 -17.27 0.32 8.64
C PRO A 442 -18.17 1.31 7.89
N GLY A 443 -17.86 1.64 6.63
CA GLY A 443 -18.70 2.50 5.80
C GLY A 443 -20.12 1.97 5.60
N LEU A 444 -20.30 0.66 5.44
CA LEU A 444 -21.62 0.02 5.36
C LEU A 444 -22.43 0.22 6.65
N LEU A 445 -21.78 0.12 7.82
CA LEU A 445 -22.43 0.35 9.11
C LEU A 445 -22.84 1.83 9.26
N VAL A 446 -21.98 2.77 8.88
CA VAL A 446 -22.30 4.21 8.94
C VAL A 446 -23.43 4.55 7.98
N SER A 447 -23.40 4.06 6.74
CA SER A 447 -24.49 4.22 5.77
C SER A 447 -25.81 3.61 6.27
N PHE A 448 -25.75 2.48 6.97
CA PHE A 448 -26.92 1.88 7.63
C PHE A 448 -27.46 2.81 8.74
N ALA A 449 -26.58 3.29 9.63
CA ALA A 449 -26.96 4.16 10.75
C ALA A 449 -27.44 5.55 10.30
N PHE A 450 -27.03 6.03 9.13
CA PHE A 450 -27.56 7.28 8.58
C PHE A 450 -28.96 7.11 7.98
N ARG A 451 -29.28 5.92 7.47
CA ARG A 451 -30.57 5.62 6.83
C ARG A 451 -31.71 5.42 7.82
N TYR A 452 -31.43 4.93 9.03
CA TYR A 452 -32.39 4.62 10.09
C TYR A 452 -32.22 5.56 11.28
#